data_AF-A0A087SBC6-F1
#
_entry.id   AF-A0A087SBC6-F1
#
_cell.length_a   1.000
_cell.length_b   1.000
_cell.length_c   1.000
_cell.angle_alpha   90.00
_cell.angle_beta   90.00
_cell.angle_gamma   90.00
#
_symmetry.space_group_name_H-M   'P 1'
#
loop_
_entity.id
_entity.type
_entity.pdbx_description
1 polymer ?
#
loop_
_entity_poly.entity_id
_entity_poly.type
_entity_poly.pdbx_seq_one_letter_code
_entity_poly.pdbx_strand_id
1 'polypeptide(L)'
;MARSASLILAVVGLIAVAHGQYIDTDASTGPQVTYIQQLISGSKLLPEDADIPTATYILPDNDAITKLLSSFGVTFDQAIAALGAGLLPAAIQNRLNSVILYHIIPSGALTPTELGAEGTVPTALPEESLQFSADGAVITTATGTSNVLANGDSAGASYLIVDAALLPADFNTVAETTTEEAKAILAALGSSTPSPTLE
;
A
#
# COMPACT_ATOMS: atom_id res chain seq x y z
N MET A 1 -16.71 29.04 -34.32
CA MET A 1 -15.23 29.00 -34.18
C MET A 1 -14.93 29.17 -32.69
N ALA A 2 -15.00 28.10 -31.91
CA ALA A 2 -13.88 27.18 -31.63
C ALA A 2 -12.73 27.88 -30.90
N ARG A 3 -12.70 27.73 -29.57
CA ARG A 3 -11.55 27.25 -28.77
C ARG A 3 -11.98 27.10 -27.31
N SER A 4 -12.57 25.95 -27.01
CA SER A 4 -12.55 25.37 -25.66
C SER A 4 -11.15 24.81 -25.43
N ALA A 5 -10.43 25.31 -24.43
CA ALA A 5 -9.27 24.63 -23.88
C ALA A 5 -8.97 25.15 -22.47
N SER A 6 -8.80 24.19 -21.56
CA SER A 6 -7.99 24.27 -20.33
C SER A 6 -8.51 25.11 -19.17
N LEU A 7 -9.18 24.46 -18.22
CA LEU A 7 -8.75 24.46 -16.81
C LEU A 7 -9.52 23.39 -16.02
N ILE A 8 -9.09 22.13 -16.13
CA ILE A 8 -9.39 21.09 -15.15
C ILE A 8 -8.03 20.70 -14.57
N LEU A 9 -7.63 21.36 -13.49
CA LEU A 9 -6.46 20.97 -12.70
C LEU A 9 -6.68 21.41 -11.25
N ALA A 10 -7.51 20.66 -10.53
CA ALA A 10 -7.69 20.81 -9.10
C ALA A 10 -8.28 19.53 -8.47
N VAL A 11 -7.71 18.35 -8.76
CA VAL A 11 -7.92 17.12 -7.97
C VAL A 11 -6.69 16.21 -8.10
N VAL A 12 -5.51 16.67 -7.64
CA VAL A 12 -4.33 15.80 -7.37
C VAL A 12 -3.59 16.36 -6.15
N GLY A 13 -4.34 16.55 -5.06
CA GLY A 13 -3.82 17.17 -3.85
C GLY A 13 -4.79 17.00 -2.69
N LEU A 14 -5.04 15.74 -2.30
CA LEU A 14 -5.73 15.44 -1.05
C LEU A 14 -5.38 14.04 -0.53
N ILE A 15 -4.09 13.82 -0.24
CA ILE A 15 -3.63 13.13 0.99
C ILE A 15 -2.31 13.82 1.33
N ALA A 16 -2.40 15.03 1.86
CA ALA A 16 -1.26 15.77 2.42
C ALA A 16 -1.72 16.93 3.31
N VAL A 17 -2.53 16.70 4.34
CA VAL A 17 -2.66 17.67 5.45
C VAL A 17 -2.87 16.96 6.79
N ALA A 18 -1.82 16.27 7.25
CA ALA A 18 -1.47 16.23 8.67
C ALA A 18 0.04 15.97 8.79
N HIS A 19 0.82 17.06 8.81
CA HIS A 19 2.24 17.12 9.16
C HIS A 19 3.25 16.34 8.29
N GLY A 20 3.48 16.88 7.09
CA GLY A 20 4.83 17.26 6.66
C GLY A 20 6.00 16.31 6.94
N GLN A 21 6.01 15.14 6.30
CA GLN A 21 7.19 14.57 5.65
C GLN A 21 6.66 13.75 4.47
N TYR A 22 6.50 14.41 3.33
CA TYR A 22 6.56 13.71 2.06
C TYR A 22 7.85 12.88 2.10
N ILE A 23 7.80 11.62 1.66
CA ILE A 23 9.01 10.96 1.18
C ILE A 23 9.50 11.86 0.04
N ASP A 24 10.44 12.74 0.36
CA ASP A 24 11.11 13.58 -0.60
C ASP A 24 11.94 12.64 -1.47
N THR A 25 11.32 12.22 -2.57
CA THR A 25 12.03 11.60 -3.68
C THR A 25 12.42 12.70 -4.67
N ASP A 26 13.01 13.81 -4.19
CA ASP A 26 13.91 14.65 -4.98
C ASP A 26 15.17 13.84 -5.34
N ALA A 27 14.99 12.85 -6.19
CA ALA A 27 16.03 12.26 -6.99
C ALA A 27 15.37 11.63 -8.21
N SER A 28 15.67 12.15 -9.40
CA SER A 28 15.36 11.50 -10.68
C SER A 28 16.10 10.16 -10.88
N THR A 29 16.49 9.48 -9.79
CA THR A 29 17.37 8.31 -9.73
C THR A 29 17.03 7.33 -8.59
N GLY A 30 15.94 7.52 -7.84
CA GLY A 30 15.48 6.58 -6.78
C GLY A 30 14.21 5.79 -7.14
N PRO A 31 13.90 4.69 -6.42
CA PRO A 31 12.67 3.93 -6.66
C PRO A 31 11.45 4.79 -6.33
N GLN A 32 10.54 4.93 -7.29
CA GLN A 32 9.36 5.78 -7.17
C GLN A 32 8.14 4.98 -6.75
N VAL A 33 7.29 5.54 -5.88
CA VAL A 33 6.11 4.85 -5.31
C VAL A 33 4.79 5.56 -5.63
N THR A 34 4.78 6.44 -6.63
CA THR A 34 3.59 7.23 -7.01
C THR A 34 2.41 6.35 -7.43
N TYR A 35 2.67 5.21 -8.07
CA TYR A 35 1.61 4.35 -8.59
C TYR A 35 0.82 3.65 -7.49
N ILE A 36 1.50 3.13 -6.46
CA ILE A 36 0.81 2.51 -5.32
C ILE A 36 0.01 3.55 -4.52
N GLN A 37 0.53 4.77 -4.37
CA GLN A 37 -0.21 5.87 -3.74
C GLN A 37 -1.52 6.17 -4.47
N GLN A 38 -1.47 6.28 -5.80
CA GLN A 38 -2.67 6.52 -6.61
C GLN A 38 -3.67 5.35 -6.56
N LEU A 39 -3.20 4.10 -6.47
CA LEU A 39 -4.07 2.93 -6.29
C LEU A 39 -4.77 2.95 -4.92
N ILE A 40 -4.05 3.30 -3.85
CA ILE A 40 -4.63 3.42 -2.50
C ILE A 40 -5.66 4.57 -2.44
N SER A 41 -5.36 5.73 -3.05
CA SER A 41 -6.33 6.82 -3.14
C SER A 41 -7.54 6.44 -3.99
N GLY A 42 -7.33 5.75 -5.12
CA GLY A 42 -8.39 5.29 -5.99
C GLY A 42 -9.30 4.22 -5.38
N SER A 43 -8.78 3.39 -4.47
CA SER A 43 -9.55 2.34 -3.78
C SER A 43 -10.48 2.86 -2.70
N LYS A 44 -10.34 4.14 -2.29
CA LYS A 44 -11.14 4.79 -1.25
C LYS A 44 -11.10 4.06 0.09
N LEU A 45 -9.97 3.41 0.39
CA LEU A 45 -9.76 2.65 1.63
C LEU A 45 -9.40 3.54 2.82
N LEU A 46 -8.69 4.65 2.57
CA LEU A 46 -8.35 5.61 3.61
C LEU A 46 -9.37 6.76 3.59
N PRO A 47 -9.95 7.12 4.76
CA PRO A 47 -10.68 8.38 4.89
C PRO A 47 -9.74 9.56 4.59
N GLU A 48 -10.21 10.59 3.90
CA GLU A 48 -9.39 11.75 3.48
C GLU A 48 -8.73 12.50 4.66
N ASP A 49 -9.30 12.36 5.86
CA ASP A 49 -8.88 13.04 7.10
C ASP A 49 -8.42 12.08 8.22
N ALA A 50 -8.16 10.80 7.92
CA ALA A 50 -7.72 9.86 8.95
C ALA A 50 -6.21 9.92 9.17
N ASP A 51 -5.79 9.90 10.43
CA ASP A 51 -4.39 9.67 10.80
C ASP A 51 -3.94 8.31 10.25
N ILE A 52 -2.75 8.28 9.66
CA ILE A 52 -2.13 7.05 9.17
C ILE A 52 -1.80 6.19 10.40
N PRO A 53 -2.29 4.94 10.48
CA PRO A 53 -1.98 4.10 11.62
C PRO A 53 -0.47 3.81 11.72
N THR A 54 0.02 3.74 12.96
CA THR A 54 1.37 3.24 13.29
C THR A 54 1.48 1.79 12.83
N ALA A 55 2.10 1.59 11.68
CA ALA A 55 2.25 0.31 11.03
C ALA A 55 3.49 0.34 10.14
N THR A 56 3.85 -0.82 9.60
CA THR A 56 4.89 -0.91 8.58
C THR A 56 4.24 -1.15 7.22
N TYR A 57 4.51 -0.25 6.27
CA TYR A 57 3.92 -0.25 4.94
C TYR A 57 4.93 -0.74 3.90
N ILE A 58 4.56 -1.75 3.13
CA ILE A 58 5.36 -2.24 2.02
C ILE A 58 4.83 -1.62 0.73
N LEU A 59 5.66 -0.82 0.08
CA LEU A 59 5.30 -0.01 -1.07
C LEU A 59 6.04 -0.55 -2.29
N PRO A 60 5.36 -1.28 -3.19
CA PRO A 60 5.97 -1.66 -4.45
C PRO A 60 6.31 -0.40 -5.26
N ASP A 61 7.48 -0.40 -5.90
CA ASP A 61 7.84 0.70 -6.79
C ASP A 61 6.96 0.72 -8.05
N ASN A 62 7.07 1.80 -8.84
CA ASN A 62 6.28 2.00 -10.04
C ASN A 62 6.48 0.87 -11.06
N ASP A 63 7.70 0.30 -11.14
CA ASP A 63 8.00 -0.81 -12.03
C ASP A 63 7.31 -2.11 -11.57
N ALA A 64 7.31 -2.38 -10.27
CA ALA A 64 6.62 -3.49 -9.65
C ALA A 64 5.11 -3.43 -9.92
N ILE A 65 4.49 -2.26 -9.73
CA ILE A 65 3.07 -2.06 -10.04
C ILE A 65 2.81 -2.22 -11.53
N THR A 66 3.67 -1.67 -12.40
CA THR A 66 3.51 -1.80 -13.86
C THR A 66 3.59 -3.26 -14.30
N LYS A 67 4.53 -4.03 -13.76
CA LYS A 67 4.67 -5.48 -14.02
C LYS A 67 3.43 -6.25 -13.55
N LEU A 68 2.94 -5.93 -12.34
CA LEU A 68 1.72 -6.54 -11.79
C LEU A 68 0.53 -6.29 -12.72
N LEU A 69 0.28 -5.05 -13.12
CA LEU A 69 -0.83 -4.71 -14.00
C LEU A 69 -0.69 -5.34 -15.39
N SER A 70 0.52 -5.36 -15.93
CA SER A 70 0.82 -6.00 -17.21
C SER A 70 0.52 -7.50 -17.18
N SER A 71 0.70 -8.18 -16.04
CA SER A 71 0.33 -9.59 -15.87
C SER A 71 -1.18 -9.84 -16.02
N PHE A 72 -2.00 -8.82 -15.76
CA PHE A 72 -3.44 -8.82 -16.00
C PHE A 72 -3.84 -8.30 -17.39
N GLY A 73 -2.88 -7.91 -18.23
CA GLY A 73 -3.14 -7.31 -19.53
C GLY A 73 -3.73 -5.90 -19.46
N VAL A 74 -3.49 -5.18 -18.34
CA VAL A 74 -4.03 -3.84 -18.09
C VAL A 74 -2.86 -2.86 -17.92
N THR A 75 -3.01 -1.66 -18.49
CA THR A 75 -2.05 -0.56 -18.26
C THR A 75 -2.42 0.23 -17.00
N PHE A 76 -1.45 0.93 -16.41
CA PHE A 76 -1.70 1.76 -15.24
C PHE A 76 -2.83 2.79 -15.46
N ASP A 77 -2.81 3.48 -16.60
CA ASP A 77 -3.86 4.46 -16.94
C ASP A 77 -5.26 3.83 -17.01
N GLN A 78 -5.36 2.63 -17.57
CA GLN A 78 -6.63 1.89 -17.62
C GLN A 78 -7.09 1.47 -16.23
N ALA A 79 -6.17 1.02 -15.37
CA ALA A 79 -6.48 0.66 -13.99
C ALA A 79 -7.02 1.88 -13.23
N ILE A 80 -6.30 3.00 -13.22
CA ILE A 80 -6.73 4.22 -12.52
C ILE A 80 -8.04 4.78 -13.08
N ALA A 81 -8.24 4.76 -14.41
CA ALA A 81 -9.50 5.17 -15.00
C ALA A 81 -10.67 4.29 -14.55
N ALA A 82 -10.47 2.97 -14.47
CA ALA A 82 -11.50 2.04 -14.01
C ALA A 82 -11.81 2.20 -12.51
N LEU A 83 -10.79 2.39 -11.67
CA LEU A 83 -10.96 2.69 -10.24
C LEU A 83 -11.71 4.02 -10.05
N GLY A 84 -11.25 5.09 -10.69
CA GLY A 84 -11.83 6.43 -10.55
C GLY A 84 -13.27 6.52 -11.04
N ALA A 85 -13.61 5.76 -12.08
CA ALA A 85 -14.98 5.66 -12.58
C ALA A 85 -15.87 4.67 -11.80
N GLY A 86 -15.31 3.93 -10.83
CA GLY A 86 -16.03 2.89 -10.09
C GLY A 86 -16.52 1.75 -10.99
N LEU A 87 -15.79 1.47 -12.08
CA LEU A 87 -16.15 0.49 -13.10
C LEU A 87 -15.57 -0.90 -12.83
N LEU A 88 -14.77 -1.05 -11.77
CA LEU A 88 -14.27 -2.36 -11.39
C LEU A 88 -15.40 -3.26 -10.92
N PRO A 89 -15.46 -4.52 -11.39
CA PRO A 89 -16.33 -5.52 -10.79
C PRO A 89 -16.03 -5.63 -9.29
N ALA A 90 -17.07 -5.81 -8.47
CA ALA A 90 -16.93 -5.87 -7.02
C ALA A 90 -15.89 -6.91 -6.56
N ALA A 91 -15.84 -8.09 -7.20
CA ALA A 91 -14.84 -9.11 -6.92
C ALA A 91 -13.40 -8.63 -7.15
N ILE A 92 -13.15 -7.84 -8.20
CA ILE A 92 -11.82 -7.28 -8.51
C ILE A 92 -11.45 -6.21 -7.49
N GLN A 93 -12.41 -5.34 -7.14
CA GLN A 93 -12.20 -4.34 -6.09
C GLN A 93 -11.89 -5.00 -4.74
N ASN A 94 -12.64 -6.04 -4.38
CA ASN A 94 -12.46 -6.72 -3.10
C ASN A 94 -11.10 -7.42 -3.02
N ARG A 95 -10.63 -8.04 -4.12
CA ARG A 95 -9.28 -8.63 -4.18
C ARG A 95 -8.19 -7.57 -4.10
N LEU A 96 -8.39 -6.42 -4.76
CA LEU A 96 -7.46 -5.30 -4.64
C LEU A 96 -7.36 -4.81 -3.20
N ASN A 97 -8.48 -4.73 -2.47
CA ASN A 97 -8.46 -4.38 -1.05
C ASN A 97 -7.63 -5.38 -0.24
N SER A 98 -7.81 -6.68 -0.48
CA SER A 98 -7.02 -7.72 0.19
C SER A 98 -5.54 -7.62 -0.13
N VAL A 99 -5.17 -7.38 -1.40
CA VAL A 99 -3.78 -7.13 -1.79
C VAL A 99 -3.20 -5.91 -1.09
N ILE A 100 -3.96 -4.82 -0.93
CA ILE A 100 -3.50 -3.64 -0.19
C ILE A 100 -3.26 -3.98 1.29
N LEU A 101 -4.17 -4.71 1.94
CA LEU A 101 -3.99 -5.15 3.33
C LEU A 101 -2.79 -6.09 3.52
N TYR A 102 -2.47 -6.91 2.52
CA TYR A 102 -1.30 -7.79 2.53
C TYR A 102 0.03 -7.02 2.54
N HIS A 103 0.02 -5.77 2.09
CA HIS A 103 1.19 -4.88 2.11
C HIS A 103 1.34 -4.09 3.42
N ILE A 104 0.51 -4.35 4.43
CA ILE A 104 0.53 -3.64 5.70
C ILE A 104 0.86 -4.63 6.80
N ILE A 105 1.85 -4.32 7.62
CA ILE A 105 2.21 -5.10 8.81
C ILE A 105 1.70 -4.30 10.03
N PRO A 106 0.73 -4.85 10.78
CA PRO A 106 0.04 -4.14 11.86
C PRO A 106 0.86 -4.04 13.15
N SER A 107 2.02 -4.68 13.24
CA SER A 107 2.86 -4.80 14.43
C SER A 107 3.68 -3.53 14.76
N GLY A 108 3.19 -2.35 14.36
CA GLY A 108 3.89 -1.07 14.54
C GLY A 108 4.92 -0.75 13.46
N ALA A 109 5.72 0.28 13.73
CA ALA A 109 6.79 0.76 12.85
C ALA A 109 8.08 -0.04 13.11
N LEU A 110 8.33 -1.04 12.26
CA LEU A 110 9.45 -1.97 12.35
C LEU A 110 10.46 -1.66 11.23
N THR A 111 11.73 -1.78 11.57
CA THR A 111 12.86 -1.69 10.63
C THR A 111 13.07 -3.03 9.92
N PRO A 112 13.77 -3.07 8.77
CA PRO A 112 14.13 -4.33 8.12
C PRO A 112 14.81 -5.32 9.07
N THR A 113 15.73 -4.85 9.92
CA THR A 113 16.44 -5.71 10.87
C THR A 113 15.50 -6.33 11.91
N GLU A 114 14.52 -5.59 12.41
CA GLU A 114 13.51 -6.13 13.34
C GLU A 114 12.61 -7.15 12.64
N LEU A 115 12.16 -6.86 11.42
CA LEU A 115 11.38 -7.79 10.60
C LEU A 115 12.15 -9.08 10.30
N GLY A 116 13.45 -8.98 10.02
CA GLY A 116 14.32 -10.12 9.81
C GLY A 116 14.56 -10.96 11.07
N ALA A 117 14.57 -10.32 12.25
CA ALA A 117 14.69 -11.01 13.53
C ALA A 117 13.41 -11.79 13.89
N GLU A 118 12.23 -11.25 13.58
CA GLU A 118 10.94 -11.95 13.69
C GLU A 118 10.85 -13.11 12.69
N GLY A 119 11.40 -12.91 11.49
CA GLY A 119 11.40 -13.89 10.41
C GLY A 119 10.04 -14.00 9.73
N THR A 120 9.00 -14.43 10.44
CA THR A 120 7.64 -14.51 9.90
C THR A 120 6.76 -13.47 10.59
N VAL A 121 6.17 -12.56 9.82
CA VAL A 121 5.33 -11.48 10.37
C VAL A 121 3.91 -11.54 9.80
N PRO A 122 2.87 -11.34 10.63
CA PRO A 122 1.50 -11.27 10.15
C PRO A 122 1.26 -9.97 9.36
N THR A 123 0.39 -10.04 8.37
CA THR A 123 -0.10 -8.86 7.64
C THR A 123 -1.44 -8.37 8.19
N ALA A 124 -1.92 -7.23 7.73
CA ALA A 124 -3.25 -6.74 8.05
C ALA A 124 -4.35 -7.54 7.33
N LEU A 125 -4.01 -8.30 6.28
CA LEU A 125 -4.90 -9.30 5.71
C LEU A 125 -4.97 -10.50 6.67
N PRO A 126 -6.16 -10.87 7.19
CA PRO A 126 -6.28 -11.94 8.16
C PRO A 126 -5.72 -13.27 7.64
N GLU A 127 -5.09 -14.04 8.53
CA GLU A 127 -4.51 -15.36 8.25
C GLU A 127 -3.32 -15.37 7.27
N GLU A 128 -2.87 -14.19 6.83
CA GLU A 128 -1.79 -14.03 5.87
C GLU A 128 -0.53 -13.46 6.52
N SER A 129 0.63 -13.96 6.10
CA SER A 129 1.94 -13.59 6.65
C SER A 129 3.00 -13.40 5.57
N LEU A 130 4.06 -12.70 5.93
CA LEU A 130 5.24 -12.45 5.12
C LEU A 130 6.46 -13.08 5.78
N GLN A 131 7.29 -13.73 4.97
CA GLN A 131 8.57 -14.27 5.43
C GLN A 131 9.70 -13.32 5.03
N PHE A 132 10.40 -12.79 6.01
CA PHE A 132 11.60 -11.98 5.84
C PHE A 132 12.86 -12.84 5.93
N SER A 133 13.90 -12.45 5.19
CA SER A 133 15.27 -12.93 5.39
C SER A 133 15.84 -12.41 6.72
N ALA A 134 16.89 -13.04 7.23
CA ALA A 134 17.47 -12.69 8.53
C ALA A 134 17.95 -11.22 8.64
N ASP A 135 18.28 -10.59 7.52
CA ASP A 135 18.66 -9.19 7.42
C ASP A 135 17.48 -8.25 7.05
N GLY A 136 16.31 -8.81 6.78
CA GLY A 136 15.11 -8.10 6.33
C GLY A 136 15.16 -7.58 4.91
N ALA A 137 16.18 -7.92 4.13
CA ALA A 137 16.37 -7.40 2.77
C ALA A 137 15.49 -8.10 1.72
N VAL A 138 15.00 -9.30 2.00
CA VAL A 138 14.20 -10.11 1.07
C VAL A 138 12.90 -10.55 1.75
N ILE A 139 11.79 -10.37 1.03
CA ILE A 139 10.46 -10.80 1.42
C ILE A 139 10.07 -11.98 0.53
N THR A 140 9.66 -13.09 1.13
CA THR A 140 9.18 -14.29 0.45
C THR A 140 7.69 -14.48 0.73
N THR A 141 6.95 -14.75 -0.33
CA THR A 141 5.51 -15.01 -0.33
C THR A 141 5.21 -16.33 -1.04
N ALA A 142 3.97 -16.78 -1.03
CA ALA A 142 3.57 -17.97 -1.79
C ALA A 142 3.74 -17.80 -3.32
N THR A 143 3.72 -16.55 -3.81
CA THR A 143 3.74 -16.23 -5.25
C THR A 143 5.11 -15.80 -5.76
N GLY A 144 6.06 -15.52 -4.88
CA GLY A 144 7.40 -15.11 -5.29
C GLY A 144 8.21 -14.43 -4.18
N THR A 145 9.31 -13.82 -4.59
CA THR A 145 10.23 -13.07 -3.73
C THR A 145 10.33 -11.62 -4.19
N SER A 146 10.57 -10.72 -3.24
CA SER A 146 10.70 -9.28 -3.47
C SER A 146 11.86 -8.75 -2.64
N ASN A 147 12.68 -7.88 -3.21
CA ASN A 147 13.81 -7.26 -2.52
C ASN A 147 13.41 -5.89 -1.99
N VAL A 148 13.86 -5.58 -0.77
CA VAL A 148 13.77 -4.24 -0.20
C VAL A 148 14.83 -3.35 -0.86
N LEU A 149 14.37 -2.35 -1.61
CA LEU A 149 15.18 -1.38 -2.33
C LEU A 149 15.56 -0.18 -1.45
N ALA A 150 14.63 0.22 -0.58
CA ALA A 150 14.81 1.33 0.35
C ALA A 150 13.85 1.18 1.53
N ASN A 151 14.14 1.87 2.62
CA ASN A 151 13.28 1.90 3.80
C ASN A 151 13.39 3.27 4.47
N GLY A 152 12.43 3.59 5.32
CA GLY A 152 12.44 4.79 6.14
C GLY A 152 11.27 4.82 7.09
N ASP A 153 11.13 5.92 7.81
CA ASP A 153 10.05 6.17 8.75
C ASP A 153 9.47 7.57 8.54
N SER A 154 8.17 7.70 8.76
CA SER A 154 7.46 8.98 8.67
C SER A 154 6.20 8.92 9.54
N ALA A 155 5.96 9.98 10.31
CA ALA A 155 4.76 10.14 11.14
C ALA A 155 4.43 8.94 12.07
N GLY A 156 5.46 8.23 12.56
CA GLY A 156 5.28 7.06 13.43
C GLY A 156 4.95 5.76 12.69
N ALA A 157 5.02 5.76 11.35
CA ALA A 157 4.96 4.57 10.52
C ALA A 157 6.33 4.29 9.88
N SER A 158 6.63 3.00 9.63
CA SER A 158 7.78 2.60 8.82
C SER A 158 7.31 2.28 7.39
N TYR A 159 8.16 2.50 6.39
CA TYR A 159 7.93 2.06 5.03
C TYR A 159 9.11 1.29 4.46
N LEU A 160 8.80 0.31 3.62
CA LEU A 160 9.75 -0.47 2.83
C LEU A 160 9.36 -0.33 1.36
N ILE A 161 10.29 0.09 0.52
CA ILE A 161 10.10 0.13 -0.93
C ILE A 161 10.64 -1.16 -1.51
N VAL A 162 9.86 -1.84 -2.34
CA VAL A 162 10.21 -3.17 -2.87
C VAL A 162 10.11 -3.26 -4.38
N ASP A 163 10.88 -4.18 -4.98
CA ASP A 163 11.01 -4.33 -6.45
C ASP A 163 9.94 -5.22 -7.12
N ALA A 164 9.09 -5.86 -6.31
CA ALA A 164 7.96 -6.66 -6.76
C ALA A 164 6.76 -6.49 -5.83
N ALA A 165 5.56 -6.40 -6.43
CA ALA A 165 4.31 -6.35 -5.68
C ALA A 165 4.03 -7.73 -5.04
N LEU A 166 3.68 -7.71 -3.77
CA LEU A 166 3.45 -8.91 -2.99
C LEU A 166 2.02 -9.43 -3.20
N LEU A 167 1.87 -10.72 -3.46
CA LEU A 167 0.56 -11.35 -3.60
C LEU A 167 0.45 -12.54 -2.62
N PRO A 168 -0.64 -12.63 -1.83
CA PRO A 168 -0.83 -13.74 -0.90
C PRO A 168 -1.10 -15.05 -1.64
N ALA A 169 -1.75 -14.97 -2.80
CA ALA A 169 -2.00 -16.07 -3.73
C ALA A 169 -2.12 -15.51 -5.15
N ASP A 170 -2.32 -16.37 -6.15
CA ASP A 170 -2.72 -15.93 -7.49
C ASP A 170 -3.91 -14.97 -7.39
N PHE A 171 -3.89 -13.84 -8.09
CA PHE A 171 -4.92 -12.79 -7.93
C PHE A 171 -6.36 -13.31 -8.08
N ASN A 172 -6.57 -14.35 -8.90
CA ASN A 172 -7.88 -14.95 -9.10
C ASN A 172 -8.41 -15.77 -7.91
N THR A 173 -7.53 -16.12 -6.97
CA THR A 173 -7.81 -16.93 -5.78
C THR A 173 -7.56 -16.18 -4.48
N VAL A 174 -7.07 -14.93 -4.54
CA VAL A 174 -6.98 -14.04 -3.37
C VAL A 174 -8.36 -13.90 -2.74
N ALA A 175 -8.40 -13.94 -1.41
CA ALA A 175 -9.61 -13.70 -0.64
C ALA A 175 -10.27 -12.37 -1.06
N GLU A 176 -11.59 -12.29 -0.97
CA GLU A 176 -12.32 -11.07 -1.32
C GLU A 176 -12.65 -10.31 -0.05
N THR A 177 -11.92 -9.24 0.24
CA THR A 177 -12.23 -8.33 1.36
C THR A 177 -13.03 -7.14 0.86
N THR A 178 -14.25 -6.96 1.36
CA THR A 178 -15.07 -5.81 0.98
C THR A 178 -14.42 -4.50 1.41
N THR A 179 -14.77 -3.40 0.73
CA THR A 179 -14.24 -2.06 1.08
C THR A 179 -14.56 -1.69 2.53
N GLU A 180 -15.73 -2.07 3.04
CA GLU A 180 -16.13 -1.78 4.42
C GLU A 180 -15.33 -2.60 5.44
N GLU A 181 -15.05 -3.88 5.15
CA GLU A 181 -14.18 -4.71 5.99
C GLU A 181 -12.74 -4.17 6.01
N ALA A 182 -12.20 -3.83 4.84
CA ALA A 182 -10.85 -3.29 4.75
C ALA A 182 -10.70 -1.96 5.51
N LYS A 183 -11.69 -1.08 5.42
CA LYS A 183 -11.75 0.14 6.24
C LYS A 183 -11.81 -0.16 7.73
N ALA A 184 -12.62 -1.14 8.14
CA ALA A 184 -12.74 -1.52 9.55
C ALA A 184 -11.39 -2.04 10.11
N ILE A 185 -10.67 -2.84 9.31
CA ILE A 185 -9.31 -3.31 9.66
C ILE A 185 -8.37 -2.13 9.81
N LEU A 186 -8.31 -1.23 8.82
CA LEU A 186 -7.43 -0.05 8.86
C LEU A 186 -7.77 0.88 10.04
N ALA A 187 -9.05 1.09 10.34
CA ALA A 187 -9.49 1.87 11.49
C ALA A 187 -9.09 1.25 12.83
N ALA A 188 -9.10 -0.09 12.92
CA ALA A 188 -8.66 -0.81 14.11
C ALA A 188 -7.15 -0.63 14.35
N LEU A 189 -6.34 -0.55 13.28
CA LEU A 189 -4.91 -0.23 13.39
C LEU A 189 -4.69 1.16 14.00
N GLY A 190 -5.47 2.15 13.57
CA GLY A 190 -5.33 3.53 14.07
C GLY A 190 -5.82 3.72 15.51
N SER A 191 -6.67 2.81 15.99
CA SER A 191 -7.22 2.84 17.36
C SER A 191 -6.33 2.10 18.37
N SER A 192 -5.28 1.43 17.91
CA SER A 192 -4.39 0.60 18.74
C SER A 192 -3.29 1.41 19.43
N THR A 193 -3.55 2.66 19.77
CA THR A 193 -2.68 3.42 20.69
C THR A 193 -2.80 2.81 22.08
N PRO A 194 -1.73 2.32 22.72
CA PRO A 194 -1.79 1.93 24.13
C PRO A 194 -2.22 3.16 24.92
N SER A 195 -3.42 3.11 25.49
CA SER A 195 -3.88 4.11 26.45
C SER A 195 -2.84 4.18 27.56
N PRO A 196 -2.27 5.36 27.89
CA PRO A 196 -1.38 5.45 29.04
C PRO A 196 -2.20 5.12 30.28
N THR A 197 -1.93 3.96 30.87
CA THR A 197 -2.37 3.62 32.22
C THR A 197 -1.79 4.69 33.14
N LEU A 198 -2.62 5.64 33.57
CA LEU A 198 -2.31 6.55 34.65
C LEU A 198 -2.25 5.71 35.94
N GLU A 199 -1.04 5.34 36.36
CA GLU A 199 -0.75 5.00 37.76
C GLU A 199 -0.50 6.27 38.59
#